data_AF-H7FZS8-F1
#
_entry.id   AF-H7FZS8-F1
#
_cell.length_a   1.000
_cell.length_b   1.000
_cell.length_c   1.000
_cell.angle_alpha   90.00
_cell.angle_beta   90.00
_cell.angle_gamma   90.00
#
_symmetry.space_group_name_H-M   'P 1'
#
loop_
_entity.id
_entity.type
_entity.pdbx_description
1 polymer ?
#
loop_
_entity_poly.entity_id
_entity_poly.type
_entity_poly.pdbx_seq_one_letter_code
_entity_poly.pdbx_strand_id
1 'polypeptide(L)'
;MARLIPEAMIDELRSNVNILDVISQYVQLHKSGKNWFGICPFHSEKTPSFSVNEQKQIFHCFSCHRGGNVFKFIMELEGLSFPESVQRVAELANYDLGISIDNSENQNETSENGKIRKLYKETTKLYHHILVNTVLGEPALEYLHKRGINDDLIEEFEIGFAPENDILEAFFKEQKLYDYQILRKSGLFIERQSTELVERFNGRVMFPIRDTSGQTIAYSGRLLEKRDDAPKYLNSPETAIFNKRKVLFNFDKAKGIIRREKEAILFEGFMDVIAAYRSGVKNGIASMGTSLTDEQIQALDRVTSHLVICYDGDNAGQNATKRALEIIEPTGKFSLEVIKIPEKLDPDEFTKKYGSEKFVELARNDRKSPLDFYLNYYEQDKNLNNENDQLEYIRDILQEIAKVRDPLEQDLYLNRLAQRFNVAKENLDSQLKQIREKIFAQRAEKQEEQSYQAQQIPRTVIQKNEVQHFSKAEKAERLLLYRMLHDKNVWLRINGIPDFNFIHENYQVIYNLSEAYFDTHNEYEVADFLDFINEDGLRQVVVTLEMGDYADEVSEQEINDCLSLIMSQTPLEDKIKKVQTEMLEAKRQNDTAKITKLTMDLISLLKEQQNAKSLTI
;
A
#
# COMPACT_ATOMS: atom_id res chain seq x y z
N MET A 1 -11.70 1.66 -31.88
CA MET A 1 -10.45 2.40 -31.59
C MET A 1 -10.74 3.26 -30.38
N ALA A 2 -10.24 2.90 -29.20
CA ALA A 2 -10.32 3.80 -28.05
C ALA A 2 -9.43 5.00 -28.35
N ARG A 3 -9.96 6.20 -28.14
CA ARG A 3 -9.13 7.41 -28.19
C ARG A 3 -8.29 7.39 -26.92
N LEU A 4 -7.01 7.02 -27.03
CA LEU A 4 -6.03 7.44 -26.04
C LEU A 4 -6.10 8.97 -25.97
N ILE A 5 -5.94 9.56 -24.78
CA ILE A 5 -5.62 10.98 -24.69
C ILE A 5 -4.34 11.13 -25.52
N PRO A 6 -4.35 11.89 -26.63
CA PRO A 6 -3.16 12.06 -27.45
C PRO A 6 -2.01 12.56 -26.58
N GLU A 7 -0.82 12.01 -26.75
CA GLU A 7 0.38 12.42 -25.99
C GLU A 7 0.57 13.94 -26.08
N ALA A 8 0.41 14.49 -27.28
CA ALA A 8 0.41 15.94 -27.53
C ALA A 8 -0.61 16.74 -26.68
N MET A 9 -1.76 16.15 -26.31
CA MET A 9 -2.77 16.79 -25.46
C MET A 9 -2.39 16.70 -23.97
N ILE A 10 -1.75 15.60 -23.56
CA ILE A 10 -1.20 15.47 -22.20
C ILE A 10 -0.08 16.49 -22.02
N ASP A 11 0.80 16.61 -23.01
CA ASP A 11 1.89 17.59 -23.02
C ASP A 11 1.33 19.02 -23.04
N GLU A 12 0.35 19.31 -23.90
CA GLU A 12 -0.32 20.61 -23.93
C GLU A 12 -0.99 20.97 -22.59
N LEU A 13 -1.68 20.02 -21.95
CA LEU A 13 -2.24 20.23 -20.62
C LEU A 13 -1.12 20.48 -19.60
N ARG A 14 -0.04 19.70 -19.63
CA ARG A 14 1.09 19.83 -18.70
C ARG A 14 1.74 21.21 -18.83
N SER A 15 1.99 21.68 -20.05
CA SER A 15 2.58 23.00 -20.30
C SER A 15 1.66 24.16 -19.92
N ASN A 16 0.35 23.96 -19.91
CA ASN A 16 -0.64 25.00 -19.57
C ASN A 16 -1.03 25.00 -18.08
N VAL A 17 -0.64 24.00 -17.30
CA VAL A 17 -0.99 23.88 -15.88
C VAL A 17 0.22 24.20 -15.01
N ASN A 18 0.05 25.13 -14.07
CA ASN A 18 1.03 25.37 -13.04
C ASN A 18 0.78 24.44 -11.84
N ILE A 19 1.75 23.58 -11.54
CA ILE A 19 1.72 22.66 -10.39
C ILE A 19 1.47 23.40 -9.07
N LEU A 20 1.99 24.61 -8.91
CA LEU A 20 1.81 25.40 -7.71
C LEU A 20 0.34 25.74 -7.50
N ASP A 21 -0.36 26.14 -8.56
CA ASP A 21 -1.77 26.52 -8.49
C ASP A 21 -2.65 25.32 -8.15
N VAL A 22 -2.36 24.15 -8.73
CA VAL A 22 -3.08 22.91 -8.41
C VAL A 22 -2.84 22.50 -6.96
N ILE A 23 -1.58 22.41 -6.52
CA ILE A 23 -1.26 21.96 -5.17
C ILE A 23 -1.75 22.95 -4.11
N SER A 24 -1.73 24.26 -4.39
CA SER A 24 -2.19 25.29 -3.45
C SER A 24 -3.68 25.20 -3.11
N GLN A 25 -4.48 24.48 -3.92
CA GLN A 25 -5.87 24.17 -3.59
C GLN A 25 -6.00 23.15 -2.45
N TYR A 26 -4.96 22.34 -2.22
CA TYR A 26 -4.96 21.25 -1.24
C TYR A 26 -4.05 21.54 -0.03
N VAL A 27 -2.97 22.28 -0.24
CA VAL A 27 -1.92 22.52 0.76
C VAL A 27 -1.67 24.01 0.88
N GLN A 28 -1.66 24.52 2.12
CA GLN A 28 -1.25 25.89 2.37
C GLN A 28 0.28 26.00 2.23
N LEU A 29 0.74 26.72 1.22
CA LEU A 29 2.16 26.88 0.90
C LEU A 29 2.67 28.30 1.22
N HIS A 30 3.94 28.39 1.63
CA HIS A 30 4.66 29.65 1.84
C HIS A 30 5.96 29.67 1.03
N LYS A 31 6.24 30.80 0.38
CA LYS A 31 7.44 30.94 -0.46
C LYS A 31 8.71 31.05 0.38
N SER A 32 9.74 30.28 0.03
CA SER A 32 11.08 30.36 0.62
C SER A 32 12.13 30.09 -0.47
N GLY A 33 12.85 31.13 -0.88
CA GLY A 33 13.81 31.05 -2.00
C GLY A 33 13.12 30.72 -3.33
N LYS A 34 13.66 29.74 -4.05
CA LYS A 34 13.11 29.22 -5.33
C LYS A 34 11.93 28.25 -5.14
N ASN A 35 11.63 27.83 -3.90
CA ASN A 35 10.63 26.80 -3.59
C ASN A 35 9.48 27.33 -2.71
N TRP A 36 8.41 26.55 -2.63
CA TRP A 36 7.24 26.79 -1.79
C TRP A 36 7.05 25.65 -0.80
N PHE A 37 6.88 25.93 0.49
CA PHE A 37 6.86 24.92 1.55
C PHE A 37 5.51 24.82 2.26
N GLY A 38 5.14 23.61 2.69
CA GLY A 38 3.92 23.35 3.46
C GLY A 38 3.99 22.04 4.25
N ILE A 39 2.90 21.72 4.93
CA ILE A 39 2.74 20.42 5.59
C ILE A 39 2.38 19.39 4.52
N CYS A 40 3.07 18.25 4.52
CA CYS A 40 2.83 17.19 3.55
C CYS A 40 1.41 16.65 3.65
N PRO A 41 0.65 16.58 2.55
CA PRO A 41 -0.71 16.01 2.55
C PRO A 41 -0.71 14.48 2.59
N PHE A 42 0.47 13.85 2.42
CA PHE A 42 0.61 12.41 2.27
C PHE A 42 0.97 11.66 3.56
N HIS A 43 1.41 12.38 4.59
CA HIS A 43 1.75 11.80 5.88
C HIS A 43 1.59 12.85 6.99
N SER A 44 1.37 12.40 8.23
CA SER A 44 1.19 13.32 9.36
C SER A 44 2.52 13.82 9.89
N GLU A 45 2.75 15.13 9.80
CA GLU A 45 3.93 15.81 10.35
C GLU A 45 3.55 17.15 11.00
N LYS A 46 4.41 17.66 11.89
CA LYS A 46 4.22 18.97 12.55
C LYS A 46 5.06 20.09 11.95
N THR A 47 6.09 19.74 11.20
CA THR A 47 7.05 20.68 10.60
C THR A 47 6.90 20.62 9.08
N PRO A 48 6.83 21.76 8.36
CA PRO A 48 6.75 21.76 6.92
C PRO A 48 7.96 21.06 6.28
N SER A 49 7.74 19.90 5.63
CA SER A 49 8.76 19.22 4.84
C SER A 49 8.39 19.07 3.36
N PHE A 50 7.16 19.45 3.01
CA PHE A 50 6.65 19.39 1.65
C PHE A 50 7.08 20.63 0.89
N SER A 51 7.74 20.43 -0.25
CA SER A 51 8.31 21.48 -1.09
C SER A 51 7.79 21.38 -2.51
N VAL A 52 7.42 22.51 -3.11
CA VAL A 52 6.97 22.63 -4.50
C VAL A 52 7.91 23.59 -5.21
N ASN A 53 8.49 23.15 -6.33
CA ASN A 53 9.26 24.02 -7.21
C ASN A 53 8.42 24.37 -8.43
N GLU A 54 7.99 25.63 -8.48
CA GLU A 54 7.13 26.17 -9.54
C GLU A 54 7.86 26.20 -10.89
N GLN A 55 9.14 26.54 -10.93
CA GLN A 55 9.88 26.60 -12.20
C GLN A 55 10.11 25.22 -12.80
N LYS A 56 10.40 24.23 -11.96
CA LYS A 56 10.65 22.84 -12.38
C LYS A 56 9.38 22.00 -12.53
N GLN A 57 8.22 22.57 -12.18
CA GLN A 57 6.92 21.89 -12.22
C GLN A 57 6.89 20.55 -11.45
N ILE A 58 7.55 20.48 -10.28
CA ILE A 58 7.66 19.28 -9.44
C ILE A 58 7.38 19.57 -7.95
N PHE A 59 7.00 18.54 -7.20
CA PHE A 59 6.97 18.54 -5.74
C PHE A 59 7.89 17.47 -5.16
N HIS A 60 8.31 17.68 -3.90
CA HIS A 60 9.06 16.71 -3.11
C HIS A 60 8.82 16.91 -1.61
N CYS A 61 8.60 15.82 -0.88
CA CYS A 61 8.54 15.83 0.57
C CYS A 61 9.85 15.30 1.16
N PHE A 62 10.57 16.15 1.89
CA PHE A 62 11.86 15.80 2.50
C PHE A 62 11.75 14.82 3.68
N SER A 63 10.56 14.60 4.23
CA SER A 63 10.35 13.63 5.32
C SER A 63 9.90 12.26 4.82
N CYS A 64 8.96 12.19 3.86
CA CYS A 64 8.44 10.92 3.36
C CYS A 64 8.98 10.51 1.98
N HIS A 65 9.86 11.31 1.37
CA HIS A 65 10.53 11.05 0.08
C HIS A 65 9.58 10.85 -1.10
N ARG A 66 8.35 11.38 -1.01
CA ARG A 66 7.41 11.38 -2.12
C ARG A 66 7.64 12.61 -2.97
N GLY A 67 7.69 12.43 -4.28
CA GLY A 67 7.87 13.50 -5.24
C GLY A 67 7.44 13.13 -6.64
N GLY A 68 7.20 14.13 -7.48
CA GLY A 68 6.75 13.95 -8.85
C GLY A 68 6.16 15.22 -9.45
N ASN A 69 5.52 15.08 -10.60
CA ASN A 69 4.79 16.16 -11.27
C ASN A 69 3.34 16.27 -10.77
N VAL A 70 2.57 17.18 -11.38
CA VAL A 70 1.17 17.48 -11.02
C VAL A 70 0.25 16.25 -11.11
N PHE A 71 0.46 15.38 -12.11
CA PHE A 71 -0.34 14.16 -12.27
C PHE A 71 -0.04 13.16 -11.15
N LYS A 72 1.24 12.94 -10.84
CA LYS A 72 1.64 12.05 -9.73
C LYS A 72 1.08 12.53 -8.39
N PHE A 73 1.07 13.85 -8.16
CA PHE A 73 0.48 14.45 -6.97
C PHE A 73 -1.01 14.06 -6.81
N ILE A 74 -1.81 14.29 -7.86
CA ILE A 74 -3.25 13.99 -7.85
C ILE A 74 -3.52 12.48 -7.78
N MET A 75 -2.73 11.66 -8.50
CA MET A 75 -2.82 10.21 -8.43
C MET A 75 -2.64 9.70 -7.00
N GLU A 76 -1.60 10.16 -6.29
CA GLU A 76 -1.35 9.70 -4.93
C GLU A 76 -2.36 10.27 -3.92
N LEU A 77 -2.74 11.53 -4.10
CA LEU A 77 -3.64 12.22 -3.18
C LEU A 77 -5.05 11.64 -3.26
N GLU A 78 -5.61 11.58 -4.45
CA GLU A 78 -7.00 11.13 -4.69
C GLU A 78 -7.08 9.62 -4.94
N GLY A 79 -5.95 8.96 -5.21
CA GLY A 79 -5.89 7.52 -5.45
C GLY A 79 -6.39 7.13 -6.84
N LEU A 80 -6.14 7.98 -7.83
CA LEU A 80 -6.57 7.86 -9.22
C LEU A 80 -5.51 7.16 -10.09
N SER A 81 -5.96 6.51 -11.16
CA SER A 81 -5.10 6.09 -12.27
C SER A 81 -4.57 7.29 -13.07
N PHE A 82 -3.59 7.08 -13.95
CA PHE A 82 -2.99 8.16 -14.74
C PHE A 82 -4.00 8.86 -15.67
N PRO A 83 -4.87 8.16 -16.44
CA PRO A 83 -5.88 8.86 -17.26
C PRO A 83 -6.91 9.62 -16.42
N GLU A 84 -7.32 9.06 -15.28
CA GLU A 84 -8.21 9.74 -14.33
C GLU A 84 -7.55 10.98 -13.72
N SER A 85 -6.24 10.94 -13.44
CA SER A 85 -5.51 12.10 -12.93
C SER A 85 -5.32 13.18 -13.98
N VAL A 86 -5.10 12.82 -15.26
CA VAL A 86 -5.04 13.77 -16.37
C VAL A 86 -6.38 14.51 -16.51
N GLN A 87 -7.50 13.79 -16.47
CA GLN A 87 -8.82 14.41 -16.48
C GLN A 87 -9.04 15.31 -15.26
N ARG A 88 -8.68 14.82 -14.07
CA ARG A 88 -8.85 15.58 -12.83
C ARG A 88 -8.03 16.87 -12.84
N VAL A 89 -6.80 16.83 -13.35
CA VAL A 89 -5.96 18.02 -13.51
C VAL A 89 -6.56 18.99 -14.52
N ALA A 90 -7.11 18.49 -15.64
CA ALA A 90 -7.81 19.34 -16.60
C ALA A 90 -9.04 20.04 -16.00
N GLU A 91 -9.83 19.34 -15.21
CA GLU A 91 -10.96 19.93 -14.47
C GLU A 91 -10.50 21.02 -13.48
N LEU A 92 -9.46 20.74 -12.69
CA LEU A 92 -8.89 21.69 -11.74
C LEU A 92 -8.31 22.94 -12.42
N ALA A 93 -7.81 22.77 -13.65
CA ALA A 93 -7.27 23.85 -14.47
C ALA A 93 -8.33 24.56 -15.35
N ASN A 94 -9.58 24.11 -15.33
CA ASN A 94 -10.63 24.53 -16.28
C ASN A 94 -10.20 24.39 -17.76
N TYR A 95 -9.44 23.35 -18.07
CA TYR A 95 -9.00 23.01 -19.41
C TYR A 95 -9.97 22.01 -20.05
N ASP A 96 -10.54 22.35 -21.21
CA ASP A 96 -11.42 21.43 -21.95
C ASP A 96 -10.60 20.45 -22.78
N LEU A 97 -10.55 19.19 -22.33
CA LEU A 97 -9.88 18.12 -23.06
C LEU A 97 -10.58 17.74 -24.37
N GLY A 98 -11.82 18.20 -24.62
CA GLY A 98 -12.56 17.91 -25.86
C GLY A 98 -12.82 16.42 -26.12
N ILE A 99 -12.57 15.56 -25.13
CA ILE A 99 -12.68 14.10 -25.19
C ILE A 99 -13.42 13.64 -23.93
N SER A 100 -14.58 12.99 -24.12
CA SER A 100 -15.18 12.13 -23.10
C SER A 100 -14.38 10.83 -23.07
N ILE A 101 -13.56 10.64 -22.04
CA ILE A 101 -12.75 9.42 -21.92
C ILE A 101 -13.62 8.37 -21.24
N ASP A 102 -14.19 7.46 -22.03
CA ASP A 102 -14.56 6.14 -21.51
C ASP A 102 -13.25 5.42 -21.13
N ASN A 103 -13.19 4.98 -19.88
CA ASN A 103 -12.02 4.42 -19.20
C ASN A 103 -11.06 3.59 -20.08
N SER A 104 -9.77 3.86 -19.91
CA SER A 104 -8.61 3.25 -20.57
C SER A 104 -8.52 1.72 -20.36
N GLU A 105 -9.19 0.92 -21.18
CA GLU A 105 -9.14 -0.56 -21.09
C GLU A 105 -8.12 -1.22 -22.05
N ASN A 106 -7.70 -0.58 -23.15
CA ASN A 106 -7.21 -1.33 -24.31
C ASN A 106 -5.74 -1.83 -24.29
N GLN A 107 -4.82 -1.26 -23.50
CA GLN A 107 -3.43 -1.80 -23.45
C GLN A 107 -3.27 -2.99 -22.48
N ASN A 108 -4.12 -3.08 -21.45
CA ASN A 108 -4.11 -4.20 -20.52
C ASN A 108 -4.86 -5.42 -21.06
N GLU A 109 -5.86 -5.25 -21.94
CA GLU A 109 -6.75 -6.32 -22.43
C GLU A 109 -6.04 -7.49 -23.14
N THR A 110 -4.85 -7.30 -23.73
CA THR A 110 -4.12 -8.39 -24.43
C THR A 110 -3.33 -9.28 -23.48
N SER A 111 -2.98 -8.77 -22.28
CA SER A 111 -2.31 -9.54 -21.24
C SER A 111 -3.24 -10.62 -20.66
N GLU A 112 -2.67 -11.69 -20.09
CA GLU A 112 -3.46 -12.72 -19.40
C GLU A 112 -4.38 -12.10 -18.33
N ASN A 113 -3.86 -11.15 -17.53
CA ASN A 113 -4.62 -10.47 -16.49
C ASN A 113 -5.75 -9.61 -17.05
N GLY A 114 -5.52 -8.88 -18.16
CA GLY A 114 -6.57 -8.08 -18.78
C GLY A 114 -7.66 -8.93 -19.42
N LYS A 115 -7.30 -10.07 -20.02
CA LYS A 115 -8.31 -11.04 -20.49
C LYS A 115 -9.16 -11.56 -19.33
N ILE A 116 -8.55 -11.92 -18.20
CA ILE A 116 -9.31 -12.36 -17.01
C ILE A 116 -10.21 -11.23 -16.49
N ARG A 117 -9.71 -9.99 -16.39
CA ARG A 117 -10.52 -8.82 -15.99
C ARG A 117 -11.72 -8.61 -16.92
N LYS A 118 -11.52 -8.77 -18.23
CA LYS A 118 -12.60 -8.69 -19.21
C LYS A 118 -13.66 -9.77 -19.01
N LEU A 119 -13.26 -11.00 -18.68
CA LEU A 119 -14.21 -12.05 -18.31
C LEU A 119 -15.04 -11.65 -17.08
N TYR A 120 -14.41 -11.13 -16.03
CA TYR A 120 -15.15 -10.68 -14.84
C TYR A 120 -16.09 -9.50 -15.13
N LYS A 121 -15.67 -8.53 -15.94
CA LYS A 121 -16.51 -7.40 -16.38
C LYS A 121 -17.77 -7.89 -17.08
N GLU A 122 -17.63 -8.75 -18.09
CA GLU A 122 -18.78 -9.27 -18.85
C GLU A 122 -19.63 -10.25 -18.02
N THR A 123 -19.01 -11.03 -17.12
CA THR A 123 -19.73 -11.87 -16.16
C THR A 123 -20.58 -11.05 -15.20
N THR A 124 -20.05 -9.92 -14.70
CA THR A 124 -20.76 -9.04 -13.75
C THR A 124 -22.02 -8.52 -14.41
N LYS A 125 -21.90 -7.99 -15.64
CA LYS A 125 -23.04 -7.52 -16.44
C LYS A 125 -24.06 -8.63 -16.68
N LEU A 126 -23.61 -9.82 -17.08
CA LEU A 126 -24.50 -10.94 -17.37
C LEU A 126 -25.27 -11.38 -16.13
N TYR A 127 -24.58 -11.65 -15.01
CA TYR A 127 -25.22 -12.11 -13.78
C TYR A 127 -26.14 -11.06 -13.18
N HIS A 128 -25.77 -9.78 -13.23
CA HIS A 128 -26.64 -8.69 -12.82
C HIS A 128 -27.89 -8.62 -13.71
N HIS A 129 -27.72 -8.69 -15.04
CA HIS A 129 -28.84 -8.72 -15.98
C HIS A 129 -29.77 -9.91 -15.74
N ILE A 130 -29.22 -11.11 -15.50
CA ILE A 130 -30.02 -12.30 -15.17
C ILE A 130 -30.85 -12.07 -13.91
N LEU A 131 -30.25 -11.53 -12.86
CA LEU A 131 -30.95 -11.27 -11.60
C LEU A 131 -32.13 -10.33 -11.78
N VAL A 132 -31.95 -9.22 -12.50
CA VAL A 132 -32.92 -8.11 -12.52
C VAL A 132 -33.88 -8.12 -13.73
N ASN A 133 -33.51 -8.79 -14.83
CA ASN A 133 -34.27 -8.72 -16.10
C ASN A 133 -34.81 -10.06 -16.60
N THR A 134 -34.64 -11.16 -15.87
CA THR A 134 -35.04 -12.49 -16.35
C THR A 134 -35.87 -13.26 -15.34
N VAL A 135 -36.75 -14.13 -15.83
CA VAL A 135 -37.56 -15.04 -15.01
C VAL A 135 -36.67 -15.99 -14.17
N LEU A 136 -35.48 -16.33 -14.65
CA LEU A 136 -34.51 -17.15 -13.91
C LEU A 136 -34.00 -16.44 -12.64
N GLY A 137 -33.95 -15.11 -12.65
CA GLY A 137 -33.49 -14.30 -11.52
C GLY A 137 -34.55 -14.06 -10.44
N GLU A 138 -35.85 -14.21 -10.76
CA GLU A 138 -36.96 -13.87 -9.85
C GLU A 138 -36.83 -14.50 -8.45
N PRO A 139 -36.52 -15.81 -8.29
CA PRO A 139 -36.36 -16.41 -6.96
C PRO A 139 -35.20 -15.81 -6.15
N ALA A 140 -34.11 -15.46 -6.82
CA ALA A 140 -32.94 -14.83 -6.20
C ALA A 140 -33.22 -13.37 -5.82
N LEU A 141 -33.93 -12.64 -6.67
CA LEU A 141 -34.37 -11.27 -6.43
C LEU A 141 -35.33 -11.20 -5.24
N GLU A 142 -36.33 -12.07 -5.19
CA GLU A 142 -37.23 -12.19 -4.04
C GLU A 142 -36.48 -12.50 -2.74
N TYR A 143 -35.48 -13.38 -2.80
CA TYR A 143 -34.64 -13.70 -1.65
C TYR A 143 -33.88 -12.46 -1.15
N LEU A 144 -33.30 -11.66 -2.05
CA LEU A 144 -32.60 -10.41 -1.71
C LEU A 144 -33.56 -9.39 -1.09
N HIS A 145 -34.74 -9.20 -1.67
CA HIS A 145 -35.76 -8.30 -1.12
C HIS A 145 -36.23 -8.74 0.26
N LYS A 146 -36.47 -10.05 0.49
CA LYS A 146 -36.78 -10.61 1.82
C LYS A 146 -35.65 -10.39 2.83
N ARG A 147 -34.41 -10.23 2.37
CA ARG A 147 -33.25 -9.87 3.20
C ARG A 147 -33.10 -8.37 3.47
N GLY A 148 -33.97 -7.53 2.89
CA GLY A 148 -33.89 -6.08 2.98
C GLY A 148 -32.77 -5.49 2.13
N ILE A 149 -32.42 -6.14 1.02
CA ILE A 149 -31.55 -5.61 -0.02
C ILE A 149 -32.46 -5.18 -1.17
N ASN A 150 -32.70 -3.88 -1.29
CA ASN A 150 -33.58 -3.29 -2.30
C ASN A 150 -32.86 -3.11 -3.65
N ASP A 151 -33.60 -2.68 -4.67
CA ASP A 151 -33.07 -2.51 -6.02
C ASP A 151 -31.90 -1.50 -6.08
N ASP A 152 -31.96 -0.42 -5.29
CA ASP A 152 -30.84 0.54 -5.19
C ASP A 152 -29.54 -0.12 -4.70
N LEU A 153 -29.62 -1.01 -3.70
CA LEU A 153 -28.47 -1.75 -3.20
C LEU A 153 -28.00 -2.83 -4.18
N ILE A 154 -28.94 -3.45 -4.89
CA ILE A 154 -28.63 -4.44 -5.92
C ILE A 154 -27.83 -3.79 -7.05
N GLU A 155 -28.24 -2.60 -7.48
CA GLU A 155 -27.53 -1.78 -8.46
C GLU A 155 -26.18 -1.29 -7.90
N GLU A 156 -26.19 -0.64 -6.72
CA GLU A 156 -25.00 -0.06 -6.10
C GLU A 156 -23.86 -1.08 -5.92
N PHE A 157 -24.20 -2.32 -5.53
CA PHE A 157 -23.24 -3.39 -5.35
C PHE A 157 -23.06 -4.29 -6.57
N GLU A 158 -23.78 -4.05 -7.66
CA GLU A 158 -23.83 -4.89 -8.87
C GLU A 158 -24.11 -6.37 -8.55
N ILE A 159 -25.02 -6.62 -7.61
CA ILE A 159 -25.38 -7.98 -7.18
C ILE A 159 -25.99 -8.70 -8.39
N GLY A 160 -25.61 -9.96 -8.58
CA GLY A 160 -26.09 -10.78 -9.70
C GLY A 160 -26.58 -12.16 -9.28
N PHE A 161 -26.96 -12.97 -10.27
CA PHE A 161 -27.36 -14.36 -10.07
C PHE A 161 -26.68 -15.28 -11.09
N ALA A 162 -26.00 -16.31 -10.58
CA ALA A 162 -25.48 -17.41 -11.37
C ALA A 162 -26.53 -18.55 -11.37
N PRO A 163 -27.16 -18.86 -12.52
CA PRO A 163 -28.17 -19.91 -12.59
C PRO A 163 -27.57 -21.30 -12.36
N GLU A 164 -28.42 -22.32 -12.25
CA GLU A 164 -27.95 -23.70 -12.04
C GLU A 164 -27.28 -24.33 -13.26
N ASN A 165 -27.71 -23.89 -14.45
CA ASN A 165 -27.16 -24.35 -15.73
C ASN A 165 -25.90 -23.57 -16.09
N ASP A 166 -24.93 -24.26 -16.68
CA ASP A 166 -23.73 -23.64 -17.24
C ASP A 166 -24.10 -22.79 -18.47
N ILE A 167 -23.86 -21.48 -18.39
CA ILE A 167 -24.17 -20.47 -19.41
C ILE A 167 -22.95 -19.64 -19.84
N LEU A 168 -21.94 -19.47 -18.98
CA LEU A 168 -20.76 -18.65 -19.19
C LEU A 168 -19.93 -19.15 -20.37
N GLU A 169 -19.76 -20.46 -20.53
CA GLU A 169 -18.96 -20.98 -21.64
C GLU A 169 -19.58 -20.60 -22.99
N ALA A 170 -20.88 -20.83 -23.15
CA ALA A 170 -21.62 -20.47 -24.34
C ALA A 170 -21.59 -18.95 -24.58
N PHE A 171 -21.83 -18.17 -23.52
CA PHE A 171 -21.77 -16.72 -23.54
C PHE A 171 -20.39 -16.21 -23.99
N PHE A 172 -19.29 -16.73 -23.44
CA PHE A 172 -17.94 -16.30 -23.82
C PHE A 172 -17.57 -16.72 -25.24
N LYS A 173 -18.08 -17.84 -25.76
CA LYS A 173 -17.93 -18.19 -27.18
C LYS A 173 -18.64 -17.18 -28.07
N GLU A 174 -19.87 -16.79 -27.73
CA GLU A 174 -20.64 -15.78 -28.46
C GLU A 174 -19.95 -14.40 -28.44
N GLN A 175 -19.45 -13.99 -27.28
CA GLN A 175 -18.70 -12.73 -27.10
C GLN A 175 -17.27 -12.76 -27.68
N LYS A 176 -16.83 -13.89 -28.25
CA LYS A 176 -15.45 -14.10 -28.75
C LYS A 176 -14.37 -13.88 -27.67
N LEU A 177 -14.70 -14.23 -26.42
CA LEU A 177 -13.82 -14.17 -25.24
C LEU A 177 -13.33 -15.56 -24.79
N TYR A 178 -13.78 -16.62 -25.45
CA TYR A 178 -13.41 -17.99 -25.09
C TYR A 178 -11.93 -18.27 -25.36
N ASP A 179 -11.18 -18.56 -24.29
CA ASP A 179 -9.82 -19.09 -24.32
C ASP A 179 -9.68 -20.09 -23.16
N TYR A 180 -9.49 -21.38 -23.46
CA TYR A 180 -9.46 -22.45 -22.46
C TYR A 180 -8.48 -22.17 -21.31
N GLN A 181 -7.27 -21.69 -21.61
CA GLN A 181 -6.25 -21.47 -20.58
C GLN A 181 -6.62 -20.30 -19.68
N ILE A 182 -7.24 -19.25 -20.26
CA ILE A 182 -7.70 -18.09 -19.50
C ILE A 182 -8.90 -18.46 -18.62
N LEU A 183 -9.89 -19.19 -19.16
CA LEU A 183 -11.07 -19.63 -18.39
C LEU A 183 -10.66 -20.52 -17.21
N ARG A 184 -9.76 -21.48 -17.44
CA ARG A 184 -9.19 -22.36 -16.42
C ARG A 184 -8.50 -21.58 -15.27
N LYS A 185 -7.78 -20.50 -15.60
CA LYS A 185 -7.07 -19.66 -14.61
C LYS A 185 -7.94 -18.57 -13.96
N SER A 186 -9.12 -18.28 -14.51
CA SER A 186 -9.98 -17.17 -14.08
C SER A 186 -10.60 -17.36 -12.69
N GLY A 187 -10.72 -18.61 -12.22
CA GLY A 187 -11.46 -18.94 -11.01
C GLY A 187 -13.00 -18.93 -11.17
N LEU A 188 -13.53 -18.61 -12.35
CA LEU A 188 -14.96 -18.75 -12.69
C LEU A 188 -15.36 -20.20 -13.00
N PHE A 189 -14.38 -21.03 -13.38
CA PHE A 189 -14.56 -22.43 -13.75
C PHE A 189 -13.79 -23.36 -12.83
N ILE A 190 -14.21 -24.62 -12.80
CA ILE A 190 -13.53 -25.76 -12.18
C ILE A 190 -13.24 -26.76 -13.31
N GLU A 191 -12.00 -27.25 -13.38
CA GLU A 191 -11.60 -28.30 -14.32
C GLU A 191 -12.00 -29.68 -13.75
N ARG A 192 -12.90 -30.39 -14.41
CA ARG A 192 -13.33 -31.76 -14.08
C ARG A 192 -12.85 -32.71 -15.18
N GLN A 193 -12.05 -33.71 -14.85
CA GLN A 193 -11.34 -34.53 -15.87
C GLN A 193 -10.48 -33.62 -16.78
N SER A 194 -9.45 -34.13 -17.46
CA SER A 194 -8.35 -33.27 -17.95
C SER A 194 -8.70 -32.21 -19.02
N THR A 195 -9.98 -32.06 -19.42
CA THR A 195 -10.41 -31.11 -20.47
C THR A 195 -11.80 -30.50 -20.30
N GLU A 196 -12.61 -30.88 -19.31
CA GLU A 196 -13.98 -30.34 -19.16
C GLU A 196 -13.98 -29.23 -18.10
N LEU A 197 -14.46 -28.05 -18.48
CA LEU A 197 -14.64 -26.92 -17.57
C LEU A 197 -16.11 -26.85 -17.17
N VAL A 198 -16.39 -26.79 -15.87
CA VAL A 198 -17.73 -26.54 -15.34
C VAL A 198 -17.73 -25.24 -14.56
N GLU A 199 -18.88 -24.57 -14.49
CA GLU A 199 -18.97 -23.34 -13.74
C GLU A 199 -18.86 -23.56 -12.23
N ARG A 200 -18.21 -22.60 -11.57
CA ARG A 200 -17.94 -22.68 -10.13
C ARG A 200 -19.15 -22.32 -9.27
N PHE A 201 -20.00 -21.41 -9.75
CA PHE A 201 -20.91 -20.65 -8.89
C PHE A 201 -22.39 -21.02 -9.07
N ASN A 202 -22.72 -22.17 -9.65
CA ASN A 202 -24.09 -22.53 -10.03
C ASN A 202 -25.09 -22.44 -8.87
N GLY A 203 -26.23 -21.82 -9.14
CA GLY A 203 -27.35 -21.64 -8.21
C GLY A 203 -27.04 -20.66 -7.08
N ARG A 204 -26.24 -19.61 -7.33
CA ARG A 204 -25.80 -18.66 -6.30
C ARG A 204 -26.14 -17.23 -6.63
N VAL A 205 -26.54 -16.49 -5.60
CA VAL A 205 -26.54 -15.03 -5.61
C VAL A 205 -25.09 -14.55 -5.53
N MET A 206 -24.71 -13.69 -6.44
CA MET A 206 -23.33 -13.29 -6.70
C MET A 206 -23.08 -11.90 -6.14
N PHE A 207 -22.12 -11.80 -5.22
CA PHE A 207 -21.64 -10.54 -4.66
C PHE A 207 -20.26 -10.24 -5.27
N PRO A 208 -20.14 -9.23 -6.14
CA PRO A 208 -18.86 -8.84 -6.72
C PRO A 208 -17.86 -8.39 -5.65
N ILE A 209 -16.62 -8.83 -5.79
CA ILE A 209 -15.48 -8.35 -4.99
C ILE A 209 -14.63 -7.49 -5.92
N ARG A 210 -14.53 -6.21 -5.59
CA ARG A 210 -13.86 -5.19 -6.41
C ARG A 210 -12.46 -4.87 -5.91
N ASP A 211 -11.58 -4.48 -6.82
CA ASP A 211 -10.29 -3.90 -6.48
C ASP A 211 -10.43 -2.40 -6.13
N THR A 212 -9.32 -1.73 -5.80
CA THR A 212 -9.33 -0.32 -5.40
C THR A 212 -9.81 0.64 -6.49
N SER A 213 -9.85 0.20 -7.76
CA SER A 213 -10.37 0.97 -8.90
C SER A 213 -11.85 0.70 -9.17
N GLY A 214 -12.51 -0.15 -8.37
CA GLY A 214 -13.91 -0.51 -8.56
C GLY A 214 -14.14 -1.59 -9.62
N GLN A 215 -13.10 -2.26 -10.13
CA GLN A 215 -13.28 -3.37 -11.08
C GLN A 215 -13.51 -4.69 -10.34
N THR A 216 -14.50 -5.47 -10.77
CA THR A 216 -14.72 -6.83 -10.25
C THR A 216 -13.54 -7.74 -10.58
N ILE A 217 -12.95 -8.34 -9.54
CA ILE A 217 -11.80 -9.26 -9.66
C ILE A 217 -12.08 -10.64 -9.06
N ALA A 218 -13.17 -10.78 -8.31
CA ALA A 218 -13.61 -12.02 -7.67
C ALA A 218 -15.11 -11.96 -7.32
N TYR A 219 -15.65 -13.07 -6.83
CA TYR A 219 -17.00 -13.14 -6.29
C TYR A 219 -17.05 -13.84 -4.93
N SER A 220 -18.04 -13.47 -4.14
CA SER A 220 -18.63 -14.35 -3.13
C SER A 220 -20.02 -14.79 -3.58
N GLY A 221 -20.21 -16.09 -3.74
CA GLY A 221 -21.45 -16.70 -4.19
C GLY A 221 -22.22 -17.31 -3.02
N ARG A 222 -23.42 -16.81 -2.76
CA ARG A 222 -24.35 -17.35 -1.77
C ARG A 222 -25.27 -18.38 -2.41
N LEU A 223 -25.26 -19.61 -1.90
CA LEU A 223 -26.19 -20.64 -2.36
C LEU A 223 -27.64 -20.26 -2.01
N LEU A 224 -28.51 -20.25 -3.03
CA LEU A 224 -29.92 -19.90 -2.91
C LEU A 224 -30.70 -21.02 -2.20
N GLU A 225 -30.62 -22.24 -2.74
CA GLU A 225 -31.27 -23.42 -2.20
C GLU A 225 -30.28 -24.33 -1.48
N LYS A 226 -30.60 -24.73 -0.25
CA LYS A 226 -29.70 -25.55 0.57
C LYS A 226 -29.50 -26.92 -0.09
N ARG A 227 -28.23 -27.27 -0.34
CA ARG A 227 -27.80 -28.61 -0.75
C ARG A 227 -26.77 -29.13 0.26
N ASP A 228 -26.87 -30.40 0.65
CA ASP A 228 -26.01 -30.97 1.70
C ASP A 228 -24.54 -31.14 1.25
N ASP A 229 -24.29 -31.13 -0.05
CA ASP A 229 -22.97 -31.32 -0.68
C ASP A 229 -22.28 -30.01 -1.08
N ALA A 230 -22.90 -28.84 -0.84
CA ALA A 230 -22.38 -27.55 -1.28
C ALA A 230 -22.31 -26.52 -0.13
N PRO A 231 -21.22 -25.73 -0.03
CA PRO A 231 -21.09 -24.75 1.03
C PRO A 231 -22.07 -23.59 0.83
N LYS A 232 -22.59 -23.08 1.95
CA LYS A 232 -23.53 -21.96 2.02
C LYS A 232 -22.99 -20.69 1.33
N TYR A 233 -21.72 -20.38 1.51
CA TYR A 233 -20.99 -19.34 0.79
C TYR A 233 -19.78 -19.95 0.08
N LEU A 234 -19.48 -19.50 -1.14
CA LEU A 234 -18.33 -19.92 -1.91
C LEU A 234 -17.61 -18.69 -2.44
N ASN A 235 -16.34 -18.54 -2.09
CA ASN A 235 -15.50 -17.46 -2.64
C ASN A 235 -14.74 -17.93 -3.88
N SER A 236 -14.38 -16.98 -4.75
CA SER A 236 -13.36 -17.20 -5.77
C SER A 236 -12.06 -17.75 -5.14
N PRO A 237 -11.35 -18.66 -5.83
CA PRO A 237 -10.00 -19.05 -5.42
C PRO A 237 -9.02 -17.89 -5.65
N GLU A 238 -7.80 -18.00 -5.12
CA GLU A 238 -6.70 -17.09 -5.48
C GLU A 238 -6.44 -17.14 -7.00
N THR A 239 -6.25 -15.99 -7.62
CA THR A 239 -5.93 -15.85 -9.05
C THR A 239 -4.86 -14.79 -9.27
N ALA A 240 -4.42 -14.60 -10.52
CA ALA A 240 -3.46 -13.55 -10.85
C ALA A 240 -4.01 -12.12 -10.61
N ILE A 241 -5.33 -11.94 -10.58
CA ILE A 241 -5.97 -10.63 -10.35
C ILE A 241 -6.64 -10.50 -8.97
N PHE A 242 -6.78 -11.60 -8.23
CA PHE A 242 -7.42 -11.62 -6.92
C PHE A 242 -6.55 -12.32 -5.89
N ASN A 243 -6.18 -11.56 -4.86
CA ASN A 243 -5.53 -12.07 -3.66
C ASN A 243 -6.30 -11.64 -2.42
N LYS A 244 -6.88 -12.61 -1.71
CA LYS A 244 -7.75 -12.34 -0.56
C LYS A 244 -7.01 -11.64 0.57
N ARG A 245 -5.71 -11.88 0.72
CA ARG A 245 -4.87 -11.23 1.73
C ARG A 245 -4.68 -9.74 1.48
N LYS A 246 -5.01 -9.21 0.30
CA LYS A 246 -4.80 -7.80 -0.07
C LYS A 246 -6.09 -7.02 -0.24
N VAL A 247 -7.22 -7.71 -0.34
CA VAL A 247 -8.50 -7.10 -0.71
C VAL A 247 -9.41 -6.99 0.51
N LEU A 248 -10.04 -5.82 0.65
CA LEU A 248 -11.09 -5.55 1.61
C LEU A 248 -12.37 -5.27 0.83
N PHE A 249 -13.46 -5.95 1.17
CA PHE A 249 -14.75 -5.71 0.53
C PHE A 249 -15.20 -4.26 0.77
N ASN A 250 -15.82 -3.64 -0.24
CA ASN A 250 -16.33 -2.26 -0.25
C ASN A 250 -15.25 -1.17 -0.07
N PHE A 251 -13.97 -1.50 -0.13
CA PHE A 251 -12.91 -0.52 0.06
C PHE A 251 -12.87 0.55 -1.04
N ASP A 252 -13.18 0.17 -2.29
CA ASP A 252 -13.35 1.07 -3.44
C ASP A 252 -14.33 2.21 -3.14
N LYS A 253 -15.52 1.87 -2.63
CA LYS A 253 -16.59 2.84 -2.33
C LYS A 253 -16.37 3.54 -0.99
N ALA A 254 -15.88 2.82 0.02
CA ALA A 254 -15.69 3.36 1.36
C ALA A 254 -14.47 4.27 1.48
N LYS A 255 -13.42 4.09 0.67
CA LYS A 255 -12.14 4.82 0.80
C LYS A 255 -12.29 6.35 0.87
N GLY A 256 -13.11 6.93 0.00
CA GLY A 256 -13.36 8.39 0.00
C GLY A 256 -14.07 8.86 1.28
N ILE A 257 -15.00 8.04 1.78
CA ILE A 257 -15.79 8.31 2.98
C ILE A 257 -14.92 8.16 4.23
N ILE A 258 -14.12 7.09 4.30
CA ILE A 258 -13.13 6.84 5.35
C ILE A 258 -12.17 8.01 5.49
N ARG A 259 -11.66 8.56 4.37
CA ARG A 259 -10.76 9.72 4.40
C ARG A 259 -11.44 10.98 4.96
N ARG A 260 -12.68 11.22 4.55
CA ARG A 260 -13.47 12.39 5.00
C ARG A 260 -13.84 12.30 6.47
N GLU A 261 -14.28 11.13 6.91
CA GLU A 261 -14.74 10.87 8.28
C GLU A 261 -13.58 10.52 9.22
N LYS A 262 -12.39 10.26 8.64
CA LYS A 262 -11.17 9.81 9.33
C LYS A 262 -11.39 8.55 10.17
N GLU A 263 -12.25 7.66 9.69
CA GLU A 263 -12.68 6.46 10.41
C GLU A 263 -13.12 5.37 9.42
N ALA A 264 -12.71 4.13 9.68
CA ALA A 264 -13.26 2.95 9.02
C ALA A 264 -13.89 2.00 10.04
N ILE A 265 -14.98 1.33 9.65
CA ILE A 265 -15.58 0.26 10.44
C ILE A 265 -15.29 -1.08 9.77
N LEU A 266 -14.58 -1.95 10.50
CA LEU A 266 -14.15 -3.27 10.03
C LEU A 266 -15.14 -4.35 10.48
N PHE A 267 -15.79 -4.98 9.50
CA PHE A 267 -16.71 -6.09 9.65
C PHE A 267 -16.08 -7.43 9.23
N GLU A 268 -16.70 -8.53 9.61
CA GLU A 268 -16.22 -9.87 9.25
C GLU A 268 -16.65 -10.27 7.81
N GLY A 269 -17.92 -10.02 7.48
CA GLY A 269 -18.54 -10.39 6.21
C GLY A 269 -19.01 -9.21 5.36
N PHE A 270 -19.19 -9.46 4.06
CA PHE A 270 -19.74 -8.48 3.13
C PHE A 270 -21.22 -8.16 3.40
N MET A 271 -21.97 -9.12 3.97
CA MET A 271 -23.38 -8.90 4.33
C MET A 271 -23.52 -7.83 5.41
N ASP A 272 -22.60 -7.82 6.37
CA ASP A 272 -22.56 -6.84 7.46
C ASP A 272 -22.27 -5.45 6.92
N VAL A 273 -21.36 -5.37 5.94
CA VAL A 273 -21.07 -4.12 5.21
C VAL A 273 -22.30 -3.62 4.47
N ILE A 274 -23.04 -4.50 3.77
CA ILE A 274 -24.27 -4.11 3.07
C ILE A 274 -25.35 -3.68 4.08
N ALA A 275 -25.46 -4.35 5.24
CA ALA A 275 -26.38 -3.99 6.32
C ALA A 275 -26.03 -2.64 6.97
N ALA A 276 -24.74 -2.34 7.11
CA ALA A 276 -24.27 -1.04 7.55
C ALA A 276 -24.55 0.05 6.49
N TYR A 277 -24.25 -0.24 5.22
CA TYR A 277 -24.43 0.67 4.09
C TYR A 277 -25.89 1.08 3.94
N ARG A 278 -26.84 0.12 3.99
CA ARG A 278 -28.29 0.42 3.94
C ARG A 278 -28.77 1.26 5.12
N SER A 279 -28.05 1.21 6.24
CA SER A 279 -28.34 2.00 7.44
C SER A 279 -27.68 3.40 7.39
N GLY A 280 -27.00 3.74 6.29
CA GLY A 280 -26.32 5.02 6.12
C GLY A 280 -24.87 5.04 6.64
N VAL A 281 -24.37 3.92 7.15
CA VAL A 281 -22.97 3.76 7.59
C VAL A 281 -22.14 3.28 6.40
N LYS A 282 -21.59 4.24 5.65
CA LYS A 282 -20.95 3.99 4.35
C LYS A 282 -19.42 3.80 4.42
N ASN A 283 -18.81 3.99 5.58
CA ASN A 283 -17.38 3.76 5.84
C ASN A 283 -17.06 2.32 6.29
N GLY A 284 -17.98 1.38 6.06
CA GLY A 284 -17.84 -0.04 6.40
C GLY A 284 -17.05 -0.84 5.35
N ILE A 285 -16.18 -1.73 5.82
CA ILE A 285 -15.35 -2.64 5.01
C ILE A 285 -15.28 -4.03 5.65
N ALA A 286 -14.90 -5.08 4.91
CA ALA A 286 -14.76 -6.41 5.49
C ALA A 286 -13.57 -7.22 4.97
N SER A 287 -13.01 -8.08 5.83
CA SER A 287 -11.93 -9.02 5.49
C SER A 287 -12.42 -10.31 4.79
N MET A 288 -13.74 -10.47 4.64
CA MET A 288 -14.42 -11.53 3.89
C MET A 288 -14.20 -12.95 4.44
N GLY A 289 -14.29 -13.13 5.76
CA GLY A 289 -14.17 -14.46 6.39
C GLY A 289 -12.75 -15.05 6.36
N THR A 290 -11.73 -14.19 6.37
CA THR A 290 -10.34 -14.56 6.69
C THR A 290 -9.87 -13.73 7.86
N SER A 291 -8.89 -14.24 8.61
CA SER A 291 -8.15 -13.41 9.56
C SER A 291 -7.61 -12.17 8.83
N LEU A 292 -7.75 -11.01 9.48
CA LEU A 292 -7.17 -9.76 9.02
C LEU A 292 -5.66 -9.94 8.78
N THR A 293 -5.14 -9.37 7.70
CA THR A 293 -3.74 -9.52 7.29
C THR A 293 -2.95 -8.22 7.43
N ASP A 294 -1.62 -8.33 7.52
CA ASP A 294 -0.72 -7.17 7.53
C ASP A 294 -0.87 -6.32 6.26
N GLU A 295 -1.09 -6.95 5.11
CA GLU A 295 -1.27 -6.23 3.85
C GLU A 295 -2.59 -5.43 3.83
N GLN A 296 -3.67 -5.95 4.42
CA GLN A 296 -4.92 -5.22 4.59
C GLN A 296 -4.75 -4.07 5.59
N ILE A 297 -4.02 -4.28 6.68
CA ILE A 297 -3.73 -3.24 7.68
C ILE A 297 -2.89 -2.11 7.05
N GLN A 298 -1.89 -2.44 6.23
CA GLN A 298 -1.10 -1.45 5.48
C GLN A 298 -1.96 -0.65 4.50
N ALA A 299 -2.97 -1.26 3.87
CA ALA A 299 -3.91 -0.53 3.03
C ALA A 299 -4.75 0.46 3.83
N LEU A 300 -5.17 0.09 5.05
CA LEU A 300 -5.94 0.95 5.95
C LEU A 300 -5.13 2.11 6.52
N ASP A 301 -3.86 1.87 6.86
CA ASP A 301 -2.92 2.86 7.40
C ASP A 301 -2.71 4.05 6.45
N ARG A 302 -2.88 3.81 5.13
CA ARG A 302 -2.77 4.86 4.10
C ARG A 302 -4.01 5.76 4.01
N VAL A 303 -5.13 5.41 4.65
CA VAL A 303 -6.41 6.11 4.48
C VAL A 303 -7.02 6.60 5.79
N THR A 304 -6.71 5.96 6.92
CA THR A 304 -7.19 6.36 8.25
C THR A 304 -6.22 5.95 9.35
N SER A 305 -6.24 6.68 10.45
CA SER A 305 -5.58 6.32 11.71
C SER A 305 -6.59 5.92 12.80
N HIS A 306 -7.87 5.78 12.47
CA HIS A 306 -8.93 5.35 13.39
C HIS A 306 -9.71 4.19 12.79
N LEU A 307 -9.78 3.09 13.53
CA LEU A 307 -10.42 1.85 13.09
C LEU A 307 -11.34 1.32 14.19
N VAL A 308 -12.60 1.09 13.83
CA VAL A 308 -13.61 0.54 14.72
C VAL A 308 -13.91 -0.91 14.29
N ILE A 309 -13.72 -1.88 15.17
CA ILE A 309 -13.97 -3.29 14.88
C ILE A 309 -15.41 -3.63 15.28
N CYS A 310 -16.18 -4.19 14.34
CA CYS A 310 -17.57 -4.57 14.54
C CYS A 310 -17.81 -5.96 13.94
N TYR A 311 -17.41 -7.01 14.67
CA TYR A 311 -17.64 -8.40 14.28
C TYR A 311 -18.88 -8.98 15.00
N ASP A 312 -19.22 -10.22 14.68
CA ASP A 312 -20.36 -10.93 15.23
C ASP A 312 -20.33 -10.97 16.77
N GLY A 313 -21.51 -10.86 17.38
CA GLY A 313 -21.65 -10.86 18.84
C GLY A 313 -21.49 -12.24 19.48
N ASP A 314 -21.34 -13.30 18.70
CA ASP A 314 -21.17 -14.67 19.18
C ASP A 314 -19.73 -14.96 19.63
N ASN A 315 -19.49 -16.15 20.21
CA ASN A 315 -18.16 -16.48 20.73
C ASN A 315 -17.09 -16.51 19.61
N ALA A 316 -17.45 -16.87 18.38
CA ALA A 316 -16.51 -16.91 17.27
C ALA A 316 -16.12 -15.50 16.82
N GLY A 317 -17.08 -14.58 16.73
CA GLY A 317 -16.86 -13.17 16.41
C GLY A 317 -16.08 -12.43 17.51
N GLN A 318 -16.33 -12.74 18.79
CA GLN A 318 -15.51 -12.22 19.89
C GLN A 318 -14.05 -12.73 19.80
N ASN A 319 -13.84 -14.02 19.50
CA ASN A 319 -12.50 -14.56 19.25
C ASN A 319 -11.83 -13.93 18.02
N ALA A 320 -12.59 -13.63 16.97
CA ALA A 320 -12.09 -12.93 15.79
C ALA A 320 -11.72 -11.47 16.11
N THR A 321 -12.49 -10.79 16.96
CA THR A 321 -12.20 -9.43 17.44
C THR A 321 -10.89 -9.40 18.22
N LYS A 322 -10.70 -10.33 19.18
CA LYS A 322 -9.44 -10.48 19.92
C LYS A 322 -8.25 -10.68 18.98
N ARG A 323 -8.36 -11.59 18.00
CA ARG A 323 -7.29 -11.82 17.01
C ARG A 323 -7.00 -10.59 16.18
N ALA A 324 -8.02 -9.83 15.77
CA ALA A 324 -7.81 -8.59 15.03
C ALA A 324 -7.05 -7.55 15.87
N LEU A 325 -7.44 -7.35 17.14
CA LEU A 325 -6.73 -6.47 18.06
C LEU A 325 -5.27 -6.91 18.27
N GLU A 326 -5.01 -8.20 18.47
CA GLU A 326 -3.65 -8.74 18.65
C GLU A 326 -2.73 -8.48 17.44
N ILE A 327 -3.28 -8.36 16.24
CA ILE A 327 -2.53 -8.02 15.02
C ILE A 327 -2.36 -6.50 14.88
N ILE A 328 -3.38 -5.70 15.20
CA ILE A 328 -3.37 -4.25 14.95
C ILE A 328 -2.67 -3.46 16.07
N GLU A 329 -2.92 -3.78 17.34
CA GLU A 329 -2.37 -3.05 18.50
C GLU A 329 -0.84 -2.91 18.47
N PRO A 330 -0.05 -3.95 18.14
CA PRO A 330 1.40 -3.84 18.08
C PRO A 330 1.90 -2.83 17.05
N THR A 331 1.12 -2.55 16.00
CA THR A 331 1.50 -1.56 14.97
C THR A 331 1.57 -0.15 15.57
N GLY A 332 0.72 0.15 16.56
CA GLY A 332 0.62 1.47 17.18
C GLY A 332 0.23 2.61 16.23
N LYS A 333 -0.33 2.28 15.06
CA LYS A 333 -0.71 3.26 14.03
C LYS A 333 -2.17 3.69 14.09
N PHE A 334 -3.01 2.88 14.73
CA PHE A 334 -4.45 3.10 14.81
C PHE A 334 -4.86 3.44 16.24
N SER A 335 -5.75 4.43 16.37
CA SER A 335 -6.71 4.47 17.46
C SER A 335 -7.76 3.40 17.19
N LEU A 336 -8.07 2.59 18.20
CA LEU A 336 -8.91 1.41 18.08
C LEU A 336 -10.12 1.54 18.99
N GLU A 337 -11.27 1.17 18.45
CA GLU A 337 -12.51 0.99 19.20
C GLU A 337 -13.17 -0.32 18.79
N VAL A 338 -14.03 -0.85 19.66
CA VAL A 338 -14.80 -2.08 19.41
C VAL A 338 -16.28 -1.80 19.62
N ILE A 339 -17.09 -2.20 18.66
CA ILE A 339 -18.55 -2.26 18.79
C ILE A 339 -18.92 -3.70 19.12
N LYS A 340 -19.60 -3.90 20.25
CA LYS A 340 -20.14 -5.21 20.63
C LYS A 340 -21.60 -5.29 20.22
N ILE A 341 -21.91 -6.16 19.25
CA ILE A 341 -23.31 -6.45 18.91
C ILE A 341 -23.96 -7.25 20.05
N PRO A 342 -25.08 -6.80 20.62
CA PRO A 342 -25.75 -7.50 21.72
C PRO A 342 -26.45 -8.78 21.24
N GLU A 343 -26.85 -9.62 22.20
CA GLU A 343 -27.66 -10.83 21.96
C GLU A 343 -27.03 -11.89 21.03
N LYS A 344 -25.71 -11.84 20.85
CA LYS A 344 -24.96 -12.76 19.97
C LYS A 344 -25.39 -12.69 18.50
N LEU A 345 -25.96 -11.57 18.07
CA LEU A 345 -26.36 -11.33 16.69
C LEU A 345 -25.17 -10.90 15.83
N ASP A 346 -25.29 -11.07 14.53
CA ASP A 346 -24.46 -10.37 13.54
C ASP A 346 -25.05 -8.96 13.23
N PRO A 347 -24.27 -8.04 12.60
CA PRO A 347 -24.76 -6.73 12.20
C PRO A 347 -26.02 -6.74 11.29
N ASP A 348 -26.16 -7.71 10.39
CA ASP A 348 -27.34 -7.86 9.51
C ASP A 348 -28.59 -8.25 10.32
N GLU A 349 -28.48 -9.22 11.22
CA GLU A 349 -29.50 -9.68 12.15
C GLU A 349 -29.91 -8.60 13.15
N PHE A 350 -28.94 -7.88 13.72
CA PHE A 350 -29.22 -6.74 14.61
C PHE A 350 -30.02 -5.66 13.87
N THR A 351 -29.58 -5.30 12.66
CA THR A 351 -30.27 -4.29 11.85
C THR A 351 -31.69 -4.73 11.48
N LYS A 352 -31.92 -6.01 11.18
CA LYS A 352 -33.27 -6.54 10.92
C LYS A 352 -34.17 -6.51 12.16
N LYS A 353 -33.61 -6.82 13.33
CA LYS A 353 -34.38 -6.91 14.58
C LYS A 353 -34.70 -5.53 15.17
N TYR A 354 -33.76 -4.60 15.13
CA TYR A 354 -33.85 -3.30 15.82
C TYR A 354 -33.99 -2.09 14.88
N GLY A 355 -33.77 -2.28 13.58
CA GLY A 355 -33.84 -1.22 12.57
C GLY A 355 -32.54 -0.44 12.41
N SER A 356 -32.43 0.27 11.28
CA SER A 356 -31.23 1.03 10.90
C SER A 356 -30.88 2.16 11.86
N GLU A 357 -31.86 2.86 12.43
CA GLU A 357 -31.60 3.95 13.39
C GLU A 357 -30.87 3.44 14.63
N LYS A 358 -31.27 2.27 15.15
CA LYS A 358 -30.62 1.64 16.30
C LYS A 358 -29.23 1.13 15.97
N PHE A 359 -29.01 0.64 14.74
CA PHE A 359 -27.67 0.27 14.30
C PHE A 359 -26.74 1.49 14.21
N VAL A 360 -27.22 2.62 13.68
CA VAL A 360 -26.44 3.86 13.63
C VAL A 360 -26.13 4.39 15.03
N GLU A 361 -27.10 4.33 15.95
CA GLU A 361 -26.90 4.70 17.36
C GLU A 361 -25.82 3.82 18.00
N LEU A 362 -25.90 2.50 17.82
CA LEU A 362 -24.89 1.55 18.31
C LEU A 362 -23.51 1.86 17.73
N ALA A 363 -23.44 2.03 16.40
CA ALA A 363 -22.21 2.27 15.67
C ALA A 363 -21.55 3.61 16.00
N ARG A 364 -22.28 4.59 16.54
CA ARG A 364 -21.74 5.92 16.91
C ARG A 364 -21.50 6.10 18.40
N ASN A 365 -22.37 5.53 19.25
CA ASN A 365 -22.43 5.90 20.66
C ASN A 365 -21.95 4.79 21.61
N ASP A 366 -22.05 3.52 21.23
CA ASP A 366 -21.68 2.40 22.12
C ASP A 366 -20.39 1.73 21.67
N ARG A 367 -19.31 2.52 21.72
CA ARG A 367 -17.97 2.09 21.37
C ARG A 367 -17.16 1.85 22.63
N LYS A 368 -16.40 0.78 22.64
CA LYS A 368 -15.54 0.36 23.76
C LYS A 368 -14.09 0.49 23.36
N SER A 369 -13.24 0.83 24.32
CA SER A 369 -11.80 0.68 24.14
C SER A 369 -11.43 -0.80 23.99
N PRO A 370 -10.28 -1.13 23.39
CA PRO A 370 -9.78 -2.51 23.36
C PRO A 370 -9.68 -3.13 24.76
N LEU A 371 -9.30 -2.33 25.76
CA LEU A 371 -9.18 -2.81 27.14
C LEU A 371 -10.54 -3.09 27.79
N ASP A 372 -11.56 -2.26 27.55
CA ASP A 372 -12.94 -2.57 27.94
C ASP A 372 -13.45 -3.84 27.24
N PHE A 373 -13.08 -4.07 25.98
CA PHE A 373 -13.37 -5.32 25.28
C PHE A 373 -12.72 -6.51 25.99
N TYR A 374 -11.42 -6.45 26.31
CA TYR A 374 -10.71 -7.53 27.00
C TYR A 374 -11.30 -7.83 28.38
N LEU A 375 -11.68 -6.80 29.15
CA LEU A 375 -12.36 -6.96 30.45
C LEU A 375 -13.62 -7.82 30.32
N ASN A 376 -14.43 -7.56 29.29
CA ASN A 376 -15.66 -8.32 29.03
C ASN A 376 -15.38 -9.69 28.42
N TYR A 377 -14.34 -9.82 27.60
CA TYR A 377 -14.00 -11.06 26.90
C TYR A 377 -13.52 -12.13 27.90
N TYR A 378 -12.54 -11.80 28.74
CA TYR A 378 -11.97 -12.77 29.69
C TYR A 378 -12.92 -13.15 30.84
N GLU A 379 -14.04 -12.43 30.98
CA GLU A 379 -15.07 -12.72 31.98
C GLU A 379 -16.05 -13.82 31.54
N GLN A 380 -16.26 -14.03 30.22
CA GLN A 380 -17.38 -14.83 29.70
C GLN A 380 -17.39 -16.30 30.11
N ASP A 381 -16.23 -16.88 30.40
CA ASP A 381 -16.07 -18.31 30.73
C ASP A 381 -15.55 -18.55 32.16
N LYS A 382 -15.59 -17.52 33.02
CA LYS A 382 -15.03 -17.57 34.38
C LYS A 382 -16.09 -17.38 35.45
N ASN A 383 -16.04 -18.18 36.51
CA ASN A 383 -16.83 -17.94 37.71
C ASN A 383 -16.06 -17.01 38.64
N LEU A 384 -16.29 -15.70 38.52
CA LEU A 384 -15.62 -14.69 39.34
C LEU A 384 -15.98 -14.73 40.85
N ASN A 385 -16.74 -15.72 41.32
CA ASN A 385 -16.87 -16.03 42.75
C ASN A 385 -15.86 -17.08 43.23
N ASN A 386 -15.15 -17.73 42.32
CA ASN A 386 -14.07 -18.67 42.61
C ASN A 386 -12.72 -17.95 42.61
N GLU A 387 -11.93 -18.12 43.66
CA GLU A 387 -10.63 -17.45 43.82
C GLU A 387 -9.63 -17.79 42.69
N ASN A 388 -9.64 -19.01 42.17
CA ASN A 388 -8.74 -19.40 41.07
C ASN A 388 -9.11 -18.67 39.78
N ASP A 389 -10.40 -18.64 39.44
CA ASP A 389 -10.91 -17.95 38.24
C ASP A 389 -10.69 -16.43 38.35
N GLN A 390 -10.86 -15.85 39.55
CA GLN A 390 -10.53 -14.45 39.81
C GLN A 390 -9.04 -14.18 39.57
N LEU A 391 -8.15 -15.02 40.10
CA LEU A 391 -6.71 -14.86 39.91
C LEU A 391 -6.30 -14.99 38.44
N GLU A 392 -6.88 -15.94 37.71
CA GLU A 392 -6.64 -16.11 36.28
C GLU A 392 -7.15 -14.89 35.49
N TYR A 393 -8.36 -14.42 35.77
CA TYR A 393 -8.92 -13.21 35.16
C TYR A 393 -8.02 -11.99 35.38
N ILE A 394 -7.61 -11.73 36.63
CA ILE A 394 -6.75 -10.61 36.96
C ILE A 394 -5.41 -10.72 36.20
N ARG A 395 -4.82 -11.92 36.12
CA ARG A 395 -3.56 -12.13 35.39
C ARG A 395 -3.71 -11.84 33.90
N ASP A 396 -4.79 -12.32 33.26
CA ASP A 396 -5.03 -12.09 31.84
C ASP A 396 -5.21 -10.60 31.55
N ILE A 397 -5.99 -9.89 32.36
CA ILE A 397 -6.18 -8.44 32.17
C ILE A 397 -4.90 -7.66 32.46
N LEU A 398 -4.10 -8.04 33.45
CA LEU A 398 -2.81 -7.38 33.70
C LEU A 398 -1.85 -7.53 32.51
N GLN A 399 -1.92 -8.63 31.74
CA GLN A 399 -1.16 -8.77 30.49
C GLN A 399 -1.61 -7.77 29.43
N GLU A 400 -2.92 -7.48 29.33
CA GLU A 400 -3.45 -6.49 28.41
C GLU A 400 -3.15 -5.05 28.87
N ILE A 401 -3.32 -4.75 30.15
CA ILE A 401 -2.94 -3.45 30.74
C ILE A 401 -1.46 -3.17 30.50
N ALA A 402 -0.59 -4.18 30.56
CA ALA A 402 0.84 -4.01 30.31
C ALA A 402 1.18 -3.49 28.90
N LYS A 403 0.30 -3.73 27.91
CA LYS A 403 0.46 -3.30 26.52
C LYS A 403 0.02 -1.85 26.29
N VAL A 404 -0.83 -1.30 27.16
CA VAL A 404 -1.30 0.09 27.09
C VAL A 404 -0.13 1.07 27.21
N ARG A 405 -0.11 2.10 26.37
CA ARG A 405 0.99 3.08 26.34
C ARG A 405 0.76 4.26 27.30
N ASP A 406 -0.48 4.66 27.52
CA ASP A 406 -0.84 5.77 28.39
C ASP A 406 -0.81 5.35 29.87
N PRO A 407 0.08 5.92 30.71
CA PRO A 407 0.14 5.61 32.14
C PRO A 407 -1.14 5.99 32.90
N LEU A 408 -1.86 7.03 32.47
CA LEU A 408 -3.09 7.46 33.12
C LEU A 408 -4.22 6.45 32.86
N GLU A 409 -4.33 5.99 31.62
CA GLU A 409 -5.28 4.94 31.25
C GLU A 409 -5.02 3.68 32.08
N GLN A 410 -3.76 3.26 32.18
CA GLN A 410 -3.36 2.13 33.02
C GLN A 410 -3.80 2.30 34.48
N ASP A 411 -3.52 3.46 35.07
CA ASP A 411 -3.89 3.76 36.46
C ASP A 411 -5.40 3.62 36.68
N LEU A 412 -6.21 4.16 35.77
CA LEU A 412 -7.67 4.07 35.83
C LEU A 412 -8.15 2.61 35.81
N TYR A 413 -7.59 1.77 34.94
CA TYR A 413 -7.98 0.35 34.87
C TYR A 413 -7.49 -0.47 36.06
N LEU A 414 -6.29 -0.19 36.57
CA LEU A 414 -5.80 -0.80 37.80
C LEU A 414 -6.68 -0.44 39.00
N ASN A 415 -7.11 0.83 39.11
CA ASN A 415 -8.05 1.26 40.15
C ASN A 415 -9.39 0.50 40.04
N ARG A 416 -9.92 0.33 38.82
CA ARG A 416 -11.14 -0.44 38.58
C ARG A 416 -10.99 -1.90 39.01
N LEU A 417 -9.89 -2.57 38.66
CA LEU A 417 -9.61 -3.94 39.09
C LEU A 417 -9.46 -4.06 40.61
N ALA A 418 -8.70 -3.14 41.22
CA ALA A 418 -8.48 -3.09 42.67
C ALA A 418 -9.81 -2.98 43.44
N GLN A 419 -10.69 -2.09 42.99
CA GLN A 419 -12.02 -1.92 43.57
C GLN A 419 -12.91 -3.14 43.35
N ARG A 420 -12.95 -3.68 42.13
CA ARG A 420 -13.83 -4.81 41.77
C ARG A 420 -13.54 -6.08 42.57
N PHE A 421 -12.27 -6.38 42.79
CA PHE A 421 -11.84 -7.62 43.48
C PHE A 421 -11.38 -7.38 44.92
N ASN A 422 -11.52 -6.15 45.44
CA ASN A 422 -11.09 -5.77 46.78
C ASN A 422 -9.62 -6.16 47.07
N VAL A 423 -8.74 -5.88 46.10
CA VAL A 423 -7.30 -6.13 46.20
C VAL A 423 -6.54 -4.81 46.31
N ALA A 424 -5.46 -4.79 47.09
CA ALA A 424 -4.60 -3.63 47.20
C ALA A 424 -3.98 -3.30 45.83
N LYS A 425 -4.09 -2.04 45.40
CA LYS A 425 -3.58 -1.59 44.09
C LYS A 425 -2.07 -1.81 43.96
N GLU A 426 -1.35 -1.64 45.06
CA GLU A 426 0.11 -1.83 45.14
C GLU A 426 0.52 -3.26 44.73
N ASN A 427 -0.33 -4.26 45.00
CA ASN A 427 -0.09 -5.63 44.58
C ASN A 427 -0.26 -5.80 43.07
N LEU A 428 -1.24 -5.11 42.48
CA LEU A 428 -1.45 -5.09 41.03
C LEU A 428 -0.31 -4.35 40.31
N ASP A 429 0.14 -3.22 40.85
CA ASP A 429 1.29 -2.47 40.35
C ASP A 429 2.56 -3.32 40.33
N SER A 430 2.83 -4.06 41.40
CA SER A 430 3.98 -4.97 41.50
C SER A 430 3.93 -6.07 40.45
N GLN A 431 2.76 -6.71 40.26
CA GLN A 431 2.58 -7.73 39.24
C GLN A 431 2.70 -7.15 37.82
N LEU A 432 2.12 -5.97 37.57
CA LEU A 432 2.22 -5.29 36.28
C LEU A 432 3.68 -4.99 35.93
N LYS A 433 4.47 -4.54 36.91
CA LYS A 433 5.91 -4.31 36.74
C LYS A 433 6.64 -5.60 36.35
N GLN A 434 6.37 -6.72 37.03
CA GLN A 434 6.98 -8.01 36.69
C GLN A 434 6.60 -8.49 35.29
N ILE A 435 5.32 -8.31 34.89
CA ILE A 435 4.85 -8.66 33.54
C ILE A 435 5.58 -7.82 32.50
N ARG A 436 5.72 -6.51 32.73
CA ARG A 436 6.49 -5.62 31.85
C ARG A 436 7.93 -6.05 31.71
N GLU A 437 8.61 -6.31 32.82
CA GLU A 437 10.01 -6.80 32.81
C GLU A 437 10.14 -8.08 31.97
N LYS A 438 9.19 -9.02 32.09
CA LYS A 438 9.14 -10.23 31.24
C LYS A 438 8.89 -9.92 29.77
N ILE A 439 7.95 -9.04 29.44
CA ILE A 439 7.66 -8.63 28.06
C ILE A 439 8.89 -7.93 27.44
N PHE A 440 9.56 -7.06 28.21
CA PHE A 440 10.80 -6.40 27.79
C PHE A 440 11.95 -7.41 27.58
N ALA A 441 12.11 -8.38 28.49
CA ALA A 441 13.13 -9.43 28.35
C ALA A 441 12.86 -10.31 27.12
N GLN A 442 11.62 -10.76 26.90
CA GLN A 442 11.24 -11.54 25.72
C GLN A 442 11.40 -10.75 24.42
N ARG A 443 11.13 -9.43 24.43
CA ARG A 443 11.40 -8.55 23.28
C ARG A 443 12.89 -8.39 23.04
N ALA A 444 13.71 -8.28 24.09
CA ALA A 444 15.16 -8.22 23.98
C ALA A 444 15.72 -9.53 23.42
N GLU A 445 15.25 -10.70 23.89
CA GLU A 445 15.64 -12.02 23.36
C GLU A 445 15.19 -12.21 21.90
N LYS A 446 13.95 -11.83 21.55
CA LYS A 446 13.51 -11.86 20.13
C LYS A 446 14.27 -10.87 19.26
N GLN A 447 14.64 -9.71 19.78
CA GLN A 447 15.49 -8.75 19.08
C GLN A 447 16.93 -9.25 18.98
N GLU A 448 17.43 -10.02 19.94
CA GLU A 448 18.72 -10.71 19.90
C GLU A 448 18.70 -11.85 18.87
N GLU A 449 17.68 -12.71 18.84
CA GLU A 449 17.49 -13.75 17.81
C GLU A 449 17.30 -13.15 16.41
N GLN A 450 16.46 -12.12 16.27
CA GLN A 450 16.32 -11.35 15.03
C GLN A 450 17.58 -10.55 14.71
N SER A 451 18.43 -10.20 15.67
CA SER A 451 19.73 -9.58 15.41
C SER A 451 20.81 -10.59 15.06
N TYR A 452 20.72 -11.83 15.51
CA TYR A 452 21.56 -12.93 15.04
C TYR A 452 21.19 -13.31 13.59
N GLN A 453 19.89 -13.30 13.24
CA GLN A 453 19.43 -13.44 11.85
C GLN A 453 19.70 -12.18 10.99
N ALA A 454 19.55 -10.98 11.55
CA ALA A 454 19.86 -9.71 10.89
C ALA A 454 21.31 -9.24 11.08
N GLN A 455 22.21 -10.08 11.59
CA GLN A 455 23.67 -9.91 11.47
C GLN A 455 24.19 -10.66 10.23
N GLN A 456 23.35 -11.46 9.58
CA GLN A 456 23.57 -12.00 8.24
C GLN A 456 22.90 -11.18 7.13
N ILE A 457 22.23 -10.07 7.48
CA ILE A 457 21.67 -9.09 6.55
C ILE A 457 22.16 -7.71 7.03
N PRO A 458 22.79 -6.85 6.21
CA PRO A 458 23.35 -5.60 6.70
C PRO A 458 22.26 -4.68 7.28
N ARG A 459 22.37 -4.33 8.57
CA ARG A 459 21.49 -3.35 9.23
C ARG A 459 21.94 -1.93 8.92
N THR A 460 21.09 -1.19 8.21
CA THR A 460 21.16 0.28 8.09
C THR A 460 20.74 0.93 9.41
N VAL A 461 21.56 1.86 9.89
CA VAL A 461 21.35 2.67 11.10
C VAL A 461 20.29 3.74 10.81
N ILE A 462 19.25 3.84 11.64
CA ILE A 462 18.34 4.99 11.62
C ILE A 462 19.07 6.15 12.30
N GLN A 463 19.34 7.20 11.54
CA GLN A 463 20.12 8.34 11.98
C GLN A 463 19.19 9.56 12.06
N LYS A 464 19.34 10.32 13.15
CA LYS A 464 18.70 11.62 13.41
C LYS A 464 18.84 12.52 12.19
N ASN A 465 17.75 13.12 11.70
CA ASN A 465 17.72 14.14 10.62
C ASN A 465 18.97 14.07 9.73
N GLU A 466 19.10 12.99 8.96
CA GLU A 466 20.20 12.89 8.00
C GLU A 466 19.94 13.94 6.92
N VAL A 467 20.79 14.97 6.89
CA VAL A 467 21.20 15.49 5.59
C VAL A 467 21.71 14.26 4.84
N GLN A 468 21.03 13.87 3.76
CA GLN A 468 21.36 12.68 2.99
C GLN A 468 22.87 12.69 2.68
N HIS A 469 23.63 11.85 3.36
CA HIS A 469 25.08 11.89 3.35
C HIS A 469 25.61 11.09 2.16
N PHE A 470 25.64 11.74 0.99
CA PHE A 470 26.22 11.16 -0.21
C PHE A 470 27.73 11.00 -0.09
N SER A 471 28.26 9.89 -0.59
CA SER A 471 29.71 9.67 -0.71
C SER A 471 30.34 10.71 -1.65
N LYS A 472 31.68 10.89 -1.60
CA LYS A 472 32.34 11.81 -2.53
C LYS A 472 32.11 11.43 -4.00
N ALA A 473 32.17 10.14 -4.31
CA ALA A 473 31.89 9.60 -5.64
C ALA A 473 30.44 9.89 -6.05
N GLU A 474 29.49 9.61 -5.17
CA GLU A 474 28.08 9.84 -5.45
C GLU A 474 27.74 11.32 -5.63
N LYS A 475 28.38 12.23 -4.88
CA LYS A 475 28.23 13.68 -5.10
C LYS A 475 28.71 14.10 -6.49
N ALA A 476 29.81 13.53 -6.96
CA ALA A 476 30.32 13.79 -8.31
C ALA A 476 29.40 13.22 -9.39
N GLU A 477 28.88 12.01 -9.20
CA GLU A 477 27.92 11.41 -10.13
C GLU A 477 26.63 12.20 -10.22
N ARG A 478 26.09 12.64 -9.08
CA ARG A 478 24.92 13.51 -9.03
C ARG A 478 25.18 14.83 -9.75
N LEU A 479 26.29 15.50 -9.44
CA LEU A 479 26.63 16.76 -10.09
C LEU A 479 26.79 16.57 -11.60
N LEU A 480 27.55 15.57 -12.03
CA LEU A 480 27.80 15.29 -13.43
C LEU A 480 26.50 14.96 -14.18
N LEU A 481 25.66 14.09 -13.61
CA LEU A 481 24.38 13.72 -14.20
C LEU A 481 23.45 14.94 -14.32
N TYR A 482 23.36 15.77 -13.27
CA TYR A 482 22.60 17.02 -13.33
C TYR A 482 23.10 17.94 -14.46
N ARG A 483 24.42 18.13 -14.59
CA ARG A 483 25.01 18.93 -15.66
C ARG A 483 24.75 18.36 -17.04
N MET A 484 24.81 17.04 -17.19
CA MET A 484 24.53 16.36 -18.44
C MET A 484 23.07 16.54 -18.89
N LEU A 485 22.12 16.57 -17.95
CA LEU A 485 20.72 16.79 -18.26
C LEU A 485 20.44 18.25 -18.66
N HIS A 486 21.09 19.22 -18.01
CA HIS A 486 20.83 20.65 -18.22
C HIS A 486 21.74 21.36 -19.22
N ASP A 487 22.85 20.74 -19.65
CA ASP A 487 23.78 21.33 -20.62
C ASP A 487 24.15 20.34 -21.74
N LYS A 488 23.69 20.64 -22.95
CA LYS A 488 23.91 19.83 -24.16
C LYS A 488 25.39 19.68 -24.52
N ASN A 489 26.24 20.66 -24.21
CA ASN A 489 27.68 20.56 -24.48
C ASN A 489 28.33 19.55 -23.53
N VAL A 490 27.91 19.53 -22.26
CA VAL A 490 28.35 18.54 -21.29
C VAL A 490 27.85 17.15 -21.72
N TRP A 491 26.58 17.02 -22.11
CA TRP A 491 26.04 15.76 -22.65
C TRP A 491 26.88 15.20 -23.81
N LEU A 492 27.08 15.99 -24.86
CA LEU A 492 27.84 15.58 -26.05
C LEU A 492 29.29 15.19 -25.73
N ARG A 493 29.91 15.93 -24.80
CA ARG A 493 31.28 15.66 -24.37
C ARG A 493 31.39 14.31 -23.66
N ILE A 494 30.51 14.06 -22.69
CA ILE A 494 30.57 12.85 -21.87
C ILE A 494 30.18 11.61 -22.70
N ASN A 495 29.16 11.72 -23.56
CA ASN A 495 28.79 10.61 -24.46
C ASN A 495 29.89 10.32 -25.51
N GLY A 496 30.78 11.28 -25.78
CA GLY A 496 31.96 11.09 -26.62
C GLY A 496 33.14 10.37 -25.93
N ILE A 497 33.08 10.11 -24.62
CA ILE A 497 34.15 9.43 -23.88
C ILE A 497 33.94 7.90 -23.99
N PRO A 498 34.88 7.16 -24.58
CA PRO A 498 34.77 5.71 -24.67
C PRO A 498 34.78 5.07 -23.27
N ASP A 499 33.95 4.04 -23.09
CA ASP A 499 33.84 3.23 -21.86
C ASP A 499 33.41 4.00 -20.59
N PHE A 500 32.82 5.19 -20.73
CA PHE A 500 32.26 5.92 -19.59
C PHE A 500 31.04 5.19 -18.99
N ASN A 501 31.07 5.00 -17.68
CA ASN A 501 29.94 4.49 -16.90
C ASN A 501 29.90 5.18 -15.53
N PHE A 502 28.70 5.48 -15.06
CA PHE A 502 28.42 5.78 -13.66
C PHE A 502 28.68 4.55 -12.78
N ILE A 503 29.11 4.80 -11.55
CA ILE A 503 29.45 3.78 -10.56
C ILE A 503 28.18 3.20 -9.94
N HIS A 504 27.20 4.05 -9.61
CA HIS A 504 25.93 3.57 -9.04
C HIS A 504 24.92 3.27 -10.14
N GLU A 505 24.28 2.11 -10.01
CA GLU A 505 23.30 1.57 -10.96
C GLU A 505 22.18 2.57 -11.28
N ASN A 506 21.61 3.23 -10.27
CA ASN A 506 20.53 4.21 -10.49
C ASN A 506 20.95 5.36 -11.41
N TYR A 507 22.16 5.91 -11.26
CA TYR A 507 22.65 6.99 -12.12
C TYR A 507 22.98 6.49 -13.52
N GLN A 508 23.50 5.26 -13.64
CA GLN A 508 23.74 4.63 -14.94
C GLN A 508 22.45 4.38 -15.71
N VAL A 509 21.41 3.88 -15.03
CA VAL A 509 20.10 3.64 -15.67
C VAL A 509 19.46 4.98 -16.08
N ILE A 510 19.53 6.01 -15.24
CA ILE A 510 19.05 7.36 -15.61
C ILE A 510 19.82 7.91 -16.80
N TYR A 511 21.14 7.75 -16.85
CA TYR A 511 21.96 8.14 -17.99
C TYR A 511 21.51 7.46 -19.29
N ASN A 512 21.31 6.15 -19.27
CA ASN A 512 20.83 5.40 -20.45
C ASN A 512 19.42 5.86 -20.89
N LEU A 513 18.54 6.15 -19.92
CA LEU A 513 17.20 6.69 -20.22
C LEU A 513 17.28 8.11 -20.80
N SER A 514 18.25 8.91 -20.35
CA SER A 514 18.49 10.26 -20.85
C SER A 514 18.94 10.25 -22.30
N GLU A 515 19.73 9.25 -22.72
CA GLU A 515 20.11 9.07 -24.12
C GLU A 515 18.89 8.84 -25.02
N ALA A 516 18.02 7.91 -24.64
CA ALA A 516 16.77 7.66 -25.35
C ALA A 516 15.82 8.88 -25.33
N TYR A 517 15.83 9.65 -24.25
CA TYR A 517 15.04 10.88 -24.14
C TYR A 517 15.53 11.95 -25.12
N PHE A 518 16.85 12.21 -25.17
CA PHE A 518 17.42 13.21 -26.07
C PHE A 518 17.37 12.86 -27.55
N ASP A 519 17.19 11.58 -27.90
CA ASP A 519 16.90 11.16 -29.28
C ASP A 519 15.53 11.65 -29.78
N THR A 520 14.59 11.88 -28.85
CA THR A 520 13.20 12.26 -29.14
C THR A 520 12.85 13.68 -28.72
N HIS A 521 13.59 14.27 -27.77
CA HIS A 521 13.36 15.59 -27.21
C HIS A 521 14.59 16.49 -27.40
N ASN A 522 14.38 17.70 -27.92
CA ASN A 522 15.49 18.62 -28.19
C ASN A 522 15.96 19.39 -26.94
N GLU A 523 15.10 19.51 -25.94
CA GLU A 523 15.34 20.22 -24.67
C GLU A 523 14.97 19.32 -23.48
N TYR A 524 15.66 19.52 -22.35
CA TYR A 524 15.40 18.80 -21.12
C TYR A 524 14.35 19.53 -20.28
N GLU A 525 13.20 18.88 -20.08
CA GLU A 525 12.19 19.31 -19.12
C GLU A 525 12.01 18.25 -18.05
N VAL A 526 12.12 18.65 -16.78
CA VAL A 526 12.09 17.71 -15.65
C VAL A 526 10.78 16.94 -15.59
N ALA A 527 9.65 17.64 -15.76
CA ALA A 527 8.32 17.04 -15.66
C ALA A 527 8.08 15.99 -16.76
N ASP A 528 8.55 16.26 -17.97
CA ASP A 528 8.46 15.37 -19.14
C ASP A 528 9.34 14.14 -18.96
N PHE A 529 10.59 14.36 -18.52
CA PHE A 529 11.51 13.27 -18.25
C PHE A 529 11.01 12.32 -17.15
N LEU A 530 10.29 12.82 -16.14
CA LEU A 530 9.68 11.99 -15.10
C LEU A 530 8.56 11.08 -15.64
N ASP A 531 7.82 11.52 -16.65
CA ASP A 531 6.80 10.70 -17.32
C ASP A 531 7.43 9.65 -18.23
N PHE A 532 8.58 9.96 -18.85
CA PHE A 532 9.38 9.02 -19.65
C PHE A 532 9.93 7.83 -18.84
N ILE A 533 10.19 8.02 -17.55
CA ILE A 533 10.71 6.98 -16.65
C ILE A 533 9.54 6.11 -16.16
N ASN A 534 9.59 4.78 -16.38
CA ASN A 534 8.54 3.86 -15.93
C ASN A 534 8.64 3.44 -14.46
N GLU A 535 9.83 3.51 -13.86
CA GLU A 535 10.11 3.02 -12.51
C GLU A 535 9.99 4.15 -11.46
N ASP A 536 9.08 3.99 -10.50
CA ASP A 536 8.85 4.98 -9.44
C ASP A 536 10.09 5.24 -8.57
N GLY A 537 10.96 4.24 -8.37
CA GLY A 537 12.21 4.40 -7.64
C GLY A 537 13.16 5.40 -8.32
N LEU A 538 13.33 5.27 -9.64
CA LEU A 538 14.17 6.17 -10.45
C LEU A 538 13.58 7.59 -10.53
N ARG A 539 12.24 7.72 -10.60
CA ARG A 539 11.57 9.03 -10.53
C ARG A 539 11.94 9.78 -9.26
N GLN A 540 11.96 9.10 -8.09
CA GLN A 540 12.38 9.75 -6.84
C GLN A 540 13.84 10.16 -6.84
N VAL A 541 14.73 9.37 -7.46
CA VAL A 541 16.15 9.74 -7.61
C VAL A 541 16.28 11.03 -8.44
N VAL A 542 15.57 11.14 -9.55
CA VAL A 542 15.55 12.34 -10.41
C VAL A 542 14.95 13.54 -9.67
N VAL A 543 13.82 13.38 -8.98
CA VAL A 543 13.24 14.48 -8.18
C VAL A 543 14.21 14.94 -7.10
N THR A 544 14.85 14.01 -6.38
CA THR A 544 15.84 14.35 -5.35
C THR A 544 17.11 14.97 -5.95
N LEU A 545 17.50 14.57 -7.17
CA LEU A 545 18.56 15.20 -7.93
C LEU A 545 18.18 16.66 -8.21
N GLU A 546 17.02 16.89 -8.84
CA GLU A 546 16.54 18.21 -9.23
C GLU A 546 16.28 19.17 -8.06
N MET A 547 15.94 18.65 -6.88
CA MET A 547 15.79 19.48 -5.67
C MET A 547 17.13 19.86 -5.02
N GLY A 548 18.26 19.38 -5.57
CA GLY A 548 19.61 19.73 -5.13
C GLY A 548 19.96 21.19 -5.39
N ASP A 549 20.84 21.74 -4.56
CA ASP A 549 21.35 23.10 -4.68
C ASP A 549 22.63 23.11 -5.53
N TYR A 550 22.48 23.35 -6.83
CA TYR A 550 23.58 23.43 -7.80
C TYR A 550 23.79 24.86 -8.27
N ALA A 551 25.04 25.24 -8.50
CA ALA A 551 25.38 26.56 -9.04
C ALA A 551 24.86 26.70 -10.48
N ASP A 552 24.36 27.89 -10.85
CA ASP A 552 23.80 28.12 -12.20
C ASP A 552 24.89 28.09 -13.30
N GLU A 553 26.13 28.45 -12.97
CA GLU A 553 27.28 28.41 -13.90
C GLU A 553 27.94 27.02 -13.92
N VAL A 554 28.31 26.55 -15.11
CA VAL A 554 29.06 25.30 -15.33
C VAL A 554 30.55 25.61 -15.50
N SER A 555 31.41 25.03 -14.66
CA SER A 555 32.86 25.13 -14.83
C SER A 555 33.44 23.88 -15.49
N GLU A 556 34.28 24.04 -16.52
CA GLU A 556 34.98 22.91 -17.15
C GLU A 556 35.84 22.12 -16.16
N GLN A 557 36.40 22.82 -15.15
CA GLN A 557 37.19 22.20 -14.10
C GLN A 557 36.33 21.28 -13.22
N GLU A 558 35.08 21.67 -12.92
CA GLU A 558 34.17 20.82 -12.12
C GLU A 558 33.85 19.50 -12.83
N ILE A 559 33.65 19.55 -14.16
CA ILE A 559 33.36 18.36 -14.97
C ILE A 559 34.60 17.44 -15.03
N ASN A 560 35.80 18.02 -15.18
CA ASN A 560 37.06 17.28 -15.16
C ASN A 560 37.29 16.58 -13.81
N ASP A 561 36.99 17.26 -12.71
CA ASP A 561 37.13 16.72 -11.36
C ASP A 561 36.15 15.56 -11.14
N CYS A 562 34.90 15.69 -11.62
CA CYS A 562 33.92 14.62 -11.56
C CYS A 562 34.37 13.39 -12.37
N LEU A 563 34.82 13.60 -13.61
CA LEU A 563 35.32 12.53 -14.48
C LEU A 563 36.54 11.83 -13.87
N SER A 564 37.50 12.58 -13.34
CA SER A 564 38.67 12.05 -12.64
C SER A 564 38.25 11.15 -11.47
N LEU A 565 37.28 11.61 -10.66
CA LEU A 565 36.80 10.84 -9.52
C LEU A 565 36.11 9.54 -9.95
N ILE A 566 35.19 9.64 -10.93
CA ILE A 566 34.34 8.53 -11.39
C ILE A 566 35.16 7.47 -12.15
N MET A 567 35.99 7.90 -13.11
CA MET A 567 36.68 6.97 -14.03
C MET A 567 38.03 6.47 -13.51
N SER A 568 38.70 7.23 -12.64
CA SER A 568 40.09 6.92 -12.25
C SER A 568 40.25 6.64 -10.75
N GLN A 569 39.73 7.50 -9.88
CA GLN A 569 40.01 7.40 -8.44
C GLN A 569 39.19 6.31 -7.76
N THR A 570 37.89 6.19 -8.04
CA THR A 570 37.03 5.18 -7.39
C THR A 570 37.33 3.74 -7.83
N PRO A 571 37.50 3.41 -9.13
CA PRO A 571 37.87 2.06 -9.55
C PRO A 571 39.23 1.62 -8.99
N LEU A 572 40.16 2.56 -8.79
CA LEU A 572 41.46 2.30 -8.19
C LEU A 572 41.36 2.04 -6.68
N GLU A 573 40.51 2.79 -5.97
CA GLU A 573 40.22 2.54 -4.55
C GLU A 573 39.58 1.16 -4.32
N ASP A 574 38.69 0.71 -5.20
CA ASP A 574 38.08 -0.61 -5.10
C ASP A 574 39.07 -1.74 -5.41
N LYS A 575 39.96 -1.56 -6.39
CA LYS A 575 41.08 -2.49 -6.64
C LYS A 575 41.99 -2.61 -5.42
N ILE A 576 42.33 -1.49 -4.78
CA ILE A 576 43.14 -1.47 -3.55
C ILE A 576 42.44 -2.23 -2.43
N LYS A 577 41.15 -1.98 -2.18
CA LYS A 577 40.37 -2.70 -1.16
C LYS A 577 40.29 -4.20 -1.45
N LYS A 578 40.08 -4.59 -2.71
CA LYS A 578 40.02 -6.01 -3.11
C LYS A 578 41.34 -6.72 -2.84
N VAL A 579 42.47 -6.13 -3.24
CA VAL A 579 43.81 -6.67 -2.97
C VAL A 579 44.08 -6.76 -1.47
N GLN A 580 43.67 -5.76 -0.69
CA GLN A 580 43.80 -5.79 0.78
C GLN A 580 42.99 -6.94 1.41
N THR A 581 41.77 -7.19 0.94
CA THR A 581 40.93 -8.32 1.38
C THR A 581 41.55 -9.67 1.00
N GLU A 582 42.01 -9.83 -0.25
CA GLU A 582 42.68 -11.05 -0.71
C GLU A 582 43.99 -11.31 0.05
N MET A 583 44.71 -10.25 0.46
CA MET A 583 45.88 -10.35 1.33
C MET A 583 45.53 -10.85 2.73
N LEU A 584 44.40 -10.41 3.31
CA LEU A 584 43.94 -10.88 4.60
C LEU A 584 43.54 -12.36 4.56
N GLU A 585 42.91 -12.81 3.47
CA GLU A 585 42.61 -14.23 3.25
C GLU A 585 43.87 -15.07 3.04
N ALA A 586 44.83 -14.60 2.24
CA ALA A 586 46.11 -15.28 2.03
C ALA A 586 46.92 -15.40 3.33
N LYS A 587 46.85 -14.38 4.21
CA LYS A 587 47.41 -14.44 5.57
C LYS A 587 46.74 -15.50 6.44
N ARG A 588 45.41 -15.66 6.37
CA ARG A 588 44.69 -16.73 7.08
C ARG A 588 45.07 -18.13 6.59
N GLN A 589 45.43 -18.26 5.31
CA GLN A 589 45.84 -19.52 4.70
C GLN A 589 47.35 -19.81 4.78
N ASN A 590 48.14 -18.91 5.39
CA ASN A 590 49.61 -18.98 5.45
C ASN A 590 50.31 -19.12 4.08
N ASP A 591 49.70 -18.61 3.00
CA ASP A 591 50.27 -18.65 1.65
C ASP A 591 51.25 -17.47 1.44
N THR A 592 52.50 -17.69 1.80
CA THR A 592 53.57 -16.67 1.77
C THR A 592 53.91 -16.18 0.36
N ALA A 593 53.76 -17.04 -0.66
CA ALA A 593 53.99 -16.68 -2.05
C ALA A 593 52.91 -15.71 -2.55
N LYS A 594 51.64 -16.02 -2.26
CA LYS A 594 50.50 -15.18 -2.63
C LYS A 594 50.50 -13.84 -1.88
N ILE A 595 50.89 -13.82 -0.60
CA ILE A 595 51.05 -12.59 0.18
C ILE A 595 52.11 -11.68 -0.45
N THR A 596 53.25 -12.23 -0.85
CA THR A 596 54.35 -11.44 -1.46
C THR A 596 53.90 -10.81 -2.77
N LYS A 597 53.23 -11.59 -3.63
CA LYS A 597 52.68 -11.10 -4.91
C LYS A 597 51.66 -9.98 -4.68
N LEU A 598 50.66 -10.20 -3.83
CA LEU A 598 49.62 -9.21 -3.55
C LEU A 598 50.19 -7.95 -2.87
N THR A 599 51.28 -8.06 -2.11
CA THR A 599 51.97 -6.89 -1.54
C THR A 599 52.62 -6.03 -2.62
N MET A 600 53.23 -6.64 -3.65
CA MET A 600 53.78 -5.91 -4.79
C MET A 600 52.68 -5.25 -5.62
N ASP A 601 51.58 -5.96 -5.84
CA ASP A 601 50.39 -5.42 -6.54
C ASP A 601 49.80 -4.23 -5.77
N LEU A 602 49.69 -4.32 -4.44
CA LEU A 602 49.24 -3.22 -3.59
C LEU A 602 50.16 -1.99 -3.65
N ILE A 603 51.48 -2.19 -3.65
CA ILE A 603 52.46 -1.09 -3.79
C ILE A 603 52.32 -0.42 -5.16
N SER A 604 52.08 -1.19 -6.22
CA SER A 604 51.84 -0.63 -7.57
C SER A 604 50.58 0.24 -7.59
N LEU A 605 49.46 -0.30 -7.06
CA LEU A 605 48.19 0.42 -7.01
C LEU A 605 48.25 1.68 -6.13
N LEU A 606 49.00 1.66 -5.02
CA LEU A 606 49.21 2.85 -4.18
C LEU A 606 50.05 3.92 -4.87
N LYS A 607 51.04 3.53 -5.70
CA LYS A 607 51.79 4.48 -6.55
C LYS A 607 50.90 5.08 -7.63
N GLU A 608 50.06 4.28 -8.28
CA GLU A 608 49.05 4.77 -9.22
C GLU A 608 48.09 5.74 -8.55
N GLN A 609 47.67 5.49 -7.30
CA GLN A 609 46.77 6.38 -6.56
C GLN A 609 47.44 7.71 -6.20
N GLN A 610 48.72 7.67 -5.85
CA GLN A 610 49.51 8.87 -5.59
C GLN A 610 49.70 9.71 -6.87
N ASN A 611 49.89 9.06 -8.02
CA ASN A 611 50.00 9.75 -9.30
C ASN A 611 48.65 10.34 -9.76
N ALA A 612 47.53 9.63 -9.57
CA ALA A 612 46.20 10.13 -9.89
C ALA A 612 45.82 11.37 -9.06
N LYS A 613 46.19 11.41 -7.78
CA LYS A 613 46.00 12.58 -6.90
C LYS A 613 46.90 13.78 -7.25
N SER A 614 48.06 13.53 -7.85
CA SER A 614 48.99 14.58 -8.30
C SER A 614 48.52 15.33 -9.55
N LEU A 615 47.64 14.71 -10.35
CA LEU A 615 47.10 15.25 -11.60
C LEU A 615 45.82 16.09 -11.41
N THR A 616 45.34 16.23 -10.16
CA THR A 616 44.10 16.95 -9.80
C THR A 616 44.36 18.24 -9.02
N ILE A 617 45.59 18.76 -9.01
CA ILE A 617 45.99 20.03 -8.35
C ILE A 617 46.28 21.09 -9.41
#